data_AF-A0A1V9Z5M7-F1
#
_entry.id   AF-A0A1V9Z5M7-F1
#
_cell.length_a   1.000
_cell.length_b   1.000
_cell.length_c   1.000
_cell.angle_alpha   90.00
_cell.angle_beta   90.00
_cell.angle_gamma   90.00
#
_symmetry.space_group_name_H-M   'P 1'
#
loop_
_entity.id
_entity.type
_entity.pdbx_description
1 polymer ?
#
loop_
_entity_poly.entity_id
_entity_poly.type
_entity_poly.pdbx_seq_one_letter_code
_entity_poly.pdbx_strand_id
1 'polypeptide(L)'
;MGSHQSRITEDDQTKLMKEREAGQQQPKAQVRVSAELVKNLHDPVPLKPVATGLSKEELEKIKHEAYLRGVEDCKQRIEAEASKKNVRVIDAHQYEVEESERVQALVEDLNKKHYRFFYSAPVNDVQCSTERDACLKCYRENGTDVLVCKEVADAFFRCAENATSEFVKK
;
A
#
# COMPACT_ATOMS: atom_id res chain seq x y z
N MET A 1 18.40 4.75 -17.58
CA MET A 1 19.18 4.79 -16.33
C MET A 1 18.52 5.79 -15.39
N GLY A 2 17.41 5.43 -14.77
CA GLY A 2 16.65 6.31 -13.85
C GLY A 2 16.92 5.89 -12.41
N SER A 3 17.61 6.74 -11.66
CA SER A 3 17.97 6.51 -10.26
C SER A 3 16.74 6.63 -9.37
N HIS A 4 16.37 5.56 -8.65
CA HIS A 4 15.37 5.60 -7.60
C HIS A 4 15.95 6.27 -6.36
N GLN A 5 15.66 7.56 -6.16
CA GLN A 5 15.92 8.21 -4.87
C GLN A 5 14.85 7.76 -3.88
N SER A 6 15.27 6.94 -2.92
CA SER A 6 14.47 6.56 -1.75
C SER A 6 14.24 7.82 -0.89
N ARG A 7 13.00 8.31 -0.87
CA ARG A 7 12.58 9.51 -0.15
C ARG A 7 12.32 9.18 1.32
N ILE A 8 13.36 8.77 2.04
CA ILE A 8 13.36 8.85 3.50
C ILE A 8 13.92 10.24 3.81
N THR A 9 13.04 11.17 4.12
CA THR A 9 13.43 12.51 4.58
C THR A 9 13.98 12.44 5.99
N GLU A 10 15.01 13.24 6.29
CA GLU A 10 15.73 13.26 7.58
C GLU A 10 14.79 13.41 8.79
N ASP A 11 13.65 14.08 8.60
CA ASP A 11 12.59 14.28 9.61
C ASP A 11 12.01 12.96 10.17
N ASP A 12 11.84 11.92 9.34
CA ASP A 12 11.25 10.63 9.76
C ASP A 12 12.21 9.81 10.63
N GLN A 13 13.51 9.89 10.36
CA GLN A 13 14.52 9.26 11.23
C GLN A 13 14.56 9.94 12.60
N THR A 14 14.47 11.27 12.65
CA THR A 14 14.43 12.01 13.92
C THR A 14 13.20 11.69 14.76
N LYS A 15 12.03 11.51 14.13
CA LYS A 15 10.81 11.10 14.84
C LYS A 15 10.94 9.70 15.45
N LEU A 16 11.45 8.73 14.70
CA LEU A 16 11.64 7.36 15.19
C LEU A 16 12.65 7.28 16.35
N MET A 17 13.70 8.11 16.33
CA MET A 17 14.66 8.18 17.44
C MET A 17 14.03 8.80 18.70
N LYS A 18 13.20 9.84 18.54
CA LYS A 18 12.53 10.52 19.66
C LYS A 18 11.47 9.64 20.33
N GLU A 19 10.74 8.83 19.56
CA GLU A 19 9.79 7.86 20.10
C GLU A 19 10.48 6.69 20.83
N ARG A 20 11.65 6.26 20.34
CA ARG A 20 12.47 5.23 20.99
C ARG A 20 13.06 5.71 22.33
N GLU A 21 13.47 6.97 22.40
CA GLU A 21 13.96 7.59 23.65
C GLU A 21 12.84 7.80 24.68
N ALA A 22 11.63 8.14 24.24
CA ALA A 22 10.48 8.31 25.14
C ALA A 22 10.03 6.99 25.81
N GLY A 23 10.26 5.84 25.17
CA GLY A 23 9.93 4.52 25.72
C GLY A 23 10.95 3.95 26.72
N GLN A 24 12.16 4.51 26.80
CA GLN A 24 13.26 3.97 27.63
C GLN A 24 13.55 4.79 28.90
N GLN A 25 12.83 5.88 29.16
CA GLN A 25 13.02 6.66 30.37
C GLN A 25 12.41 5.94 31.58
N GLN A 26 13.28 5.35 32.42
CA GLN A 26 12.89 4.94 33.77
C GLN A 26 12.32 6.14 34.55
N PRO A 27 11.22 5.97 35.31
CA PRO A 27 10.66 7.04 36.10
C PRO A 27 11.62 7.41 37.24
N LYS A 28 12.38 8.50 37.07
CA LYS A 28 13.17 9.08 38.16
C LYS A 28 12.26 9.94 39.02
N ALA A 29 11.72 9.35 40.09
CA ALA A 29 11.11 10.12 41.16
C ALA A 29 12.20 10.89 41.91
N GLN A 30 12.32 12.20 41.70
CA GLN A 30 13.12 13.05 42.56
C GLN A 30 12.32 13.37 43.82
N VAL A 31 12.64 12.66 44.91
CA VAL A 31 12.11 13.00 46.24
C VAL A 31 12.85 14.24 46.73
N ARG A 32 12.18 15.40 46.71
CA ARG A 32 12.68 16.60 47.38
C ARG A 32 12.40 16.48 48.87
N VAL A 33 13.44 16.19 49.64
CA VAL A 33 13.36 16.18 51.10
C VAL A 33 13.35 17.63 51.58
N SER A 34 12.30 18.05 52.28
CA SER A 34 12.24 19.39 52.89
C SER A 34 13.27 19.51 54.01
N ALA A 35 13.86 20.69 54.19
CA ALA A 35 14.85 20.96 55.24
C ALA A 35 14.32 20.71 56.66
N GLU A 36 12.99 20.73 56.84
CA GLU A 36 12.30 20.37 58.07
C GLU A 36 12.43 18.87 58.40
N LEU A 37 12.38 17.99 57.40
CA LEU A 37 12.54 16.55 57.61
C LEU A 37 13.97 16.19 58.01
N VAL A 38 14.96 16.92 57.48
CA VAL A 38 16.38 16.73 57.81
C VAL A 38 16.70 17.20 59.23
N LYS A 39 16.06 18.28 59.70
CA LYS A 39 16.23 18.77 61.08
C LYS A 39 15.64 17.83 62.14
N ASN A 40 14.56 17.13 61.83
CA ASN A 40 13.91 16.20 62.77
C ASN A 40 14.69 14.88 63.00
N LEU A 41 15.81 14.64 62.29
CA LEU A 41 16.65 13.44 62.46
C LEU A 41 17.76 13.60 63.51
N HIS A 42 18.09 14.82 63.95
CA HIS A 42 19.23 15.08 64.84
C HIS A 42 18.89 15.29 66.32
N ASP A 43 17.61 15.47 66.68
CA ASP A 43 17.18 15.63 68.07
C ASP A 43 16.23 14.50 68.49
N PRO A 44 16.47 13.79 69.62
CA PRO A 44 15.54 12.80 70.14
C PRO A 44 14.37 13.53 70.81
N VAL A 45 13.36 13.91 70.02
CA VAL A 45 12.08 14.35 70.55
C VAL A 45 11.34 13.12 71.10
N PRO A 46 10.78 13.15 72.33
CA PRO A 46 10.00 12.03 72.84
C PRO A 46 8.79 11.80 71.94
N LEU A 47 8.78 10.64 71.29
CA LEU A 47 7.67 10.09 70.53
C LEU A 47 6.44 9.99 71.44
N LYS A 48 5.54 10.97 71.38
CA LYS A 48 4.13 10.69 71.61
C LYS A 48 3.65 9.89 70.40
N PRO A 49 3.16 8.65 70.56
CA PRO A 49 2.56 7.95 69.45
C PRO A 49 1.29 8.70 69.07
N VAL A 50 1.32 9.44 67.96
CA VAL A 50 0.10 9.80 67.25
C VAL A 50 -0.39 8.53 66.57
N ALA A 51 -0.98 7.65 67.38
CA ALA A 51 -1.81 6.58 66.89
C ALA A 51 -3.16 7.19 66.53
N THR A 52 -3.24 7.90 65.40
CA THR A 52 -4.49 7.88 64.61
C THR A 52 -4.49 6.57 63.84
N GLY A 53 -4.56 5.47 64.58
CA GLY A 53 -4.79 4.15 64.02
C GLY A 53 -6.22 4.12 63.53
N LEU A 54 -6.40 4.14 62.21
CA LEU A 54 -7.65 3.70 61.59
C LEU A 54 -8.07 2.40 62.26
N SER A 55 -9.35 2.31 62.64
CA SER A 55 -9.87 1.09 63.25
C SER A 55 -9.60 -0.08 62.30
N LYS A 56 -9.39 -1.28 62.87
CA LYS A 56 -9.06 -2.48 62.08
C LYS A 56 -10.07 -2.71 60.93
N GLU A 57 -11.32 -2.35 61.17
CA GLU A 57 -12.43 -2.44 60.21
C GLU A 57 -12.32 -1.41 59.07
N GLU A 58 -11.95 -0.16 59.37
CA GLU A 58 -11.69 0.86 58.34
C GLU A 58 -10.51 0.48 57.45
N LEU A 59 -9.47 -0.12 58.05
CA LEU A 59 -8.30 -0.58 57.29
C LEU A 59 -8.65 -1.77 56.38
N GLU A 60 -9.50 -2.70 56.82
CA GLU A 60 -9.99 -3.80 55.98
C GLU A 60 -10.90 -3.31 54.86
N LYS A 61 -11.75 -2.33 55.13
CA LYS A 61 -12.61 -1.71 54.11
C LYS A 61 -11.79 -1.02 53.02
N ILE A 62 -10.75 -0.28 53.40
CA ILE A 62 -9.82 0.36 52.45
C ILE A 62 -9.07 -0.70 51.62
N LYS A 63 -8.62 -1.79 52.25
CA LYS A 63 -7.98 -2.90 51.52
C LYS A 63 -8.91 -3.55 50.51
N HIS A 64 -10.15 -3.78 50.87
CA HIS A 64 -11.15 -4.37 49.99
C HIS A 64 -11.49 -3.44 48.81
N GLU A 65 -11.67 -2.15 49.08
CA GLU A 65 -11.92 -1.14 48.04
C GLU A 65 -10.74 -1.02 47.07
N ALA A 66 -9.51 -1.01 47.58
CA ALA A 66 -8.31 -0.99 46.75
C ALA A 66 -8.19 -2.25 45.86
N TYR A 67 -8.58 -3.41 46.38
CA TYR A 67 -8.62 -4.65 45.60
C TYR A 67 -9.63 -4.57 44.47
N LEU A 68 -10.86 -4.14 44.74
CA LEU A 68 -11.90 -4.00 43.73
C LEU A 68 -11.51 -3.00 42.64
N ARG A 69 -10.95 -1.84 43.03
CA ARG A 69 -10.45 -0.86 42.07
C ARG A 69 -9.31 -1.42 41.22
N GLY A 70 -8.39 -2.20 41.81
CA GLY A 70 -7.33 -2.87 41.05
C GLY A 70 -7.86 -3.90 40.04
N VAL A 71 -8.94 -4.61 40.36
CA VAL A 71 -9.62 -5.54 39.44
C VAL A 71 -10.27 -4.79 38.28
N GLU A 72 -10.96 -3.68 38.57
CA GLU A 72 -11.57 -2.84 37.54
C GLU A 72 -10.53 -2.18 36.62
N ASP A 73 -9.46 -1.63 37.17
CA ASP A 73 -8.36 -1.03 36.40
C ASP A 73 -7.68 -2.08 35.51
N CYS A 74 -7.49 -3.32 36.00
CA CYS A 74 -6.96 -4.42 35.22
C CYS A 74 -7.87 -4.75 34.04
N LYS A 75 -9.17 -4.86 34.28
CA LYS A 75 -10.18 -5.12 33.24
C LYS A 75 -10.19 -4.00 32.18
N GLN A 76 -10.21 -2.73 32.59
CA GLN A 76 -10.20 -1.59 31.68
C GLN A 76 -8.93 -1.54 30.83
N ARG A 77 -7.77 -1.89 31.39
CA ARG A 77 -6.52 -1.97 30.63
C ARG A 77 -6.56 -3.03 29.53
N ILE A 78 -7.10 -4.22 29.84
CA ILE A 78 -7.23 -5.31 28.87
C ILE A 78 -8.18 -4.91 27.73
N GLU A 79 -9.33 -4.30 28.06
CA GLU A 79 -10.31 -3.83 27.07
C GLU A 79 -9.73 -2.71 26.17
N ALA A 80 -8.96 -1.78 26.75
CA ALA A 80 -8.29 -0.72 26.01
C ALA A 80 -7.20 -1.27 25.06
N GLU A 81 -6.43 -2.27 25.50
CA GLU A 81 -5.43 -2.95 24.66
C GLU A 81 -6.09 -3.75 23.52
N ALA A 82 -7.21 -4.42 23.77
CA ALA A 82 -7.98 -5.13 22.76
C ALA A 82 -8.55 -4.16 21.71
N SER A 83 -9.10 -3.03 22.15
CA SER A 83 -9.67 -2.00 21.27
C SER A 83 -8.60 -1.38 20.37
N LYS A 84 -7.40 -1.09 20.90
CA LYS A 84 -6.27 -0.58 20.11
C LYS A 84 -5.78 -1.57 19.05
N LYS A 85 -5.75 -2.88 19.37
CA LYS A 85 -5.39 -3.92 18.40
C LYS A 85 -6.40 -4.01 17.27
N ASN A 86 -7.70 -3.98 17.59
CA ASN A 86 -8.77 -4.02 16.58
C ASN A 86 -8.72 -2.81 15.65
N VAL A 87 -8.49 -1.59 16.18
CA VAL A 87 -8.36 -0.39 15.34
C VAL A 87 -7.17 -0.49 14.37
N ARG A 88 -6.01 -0.98 14.83
CA ARG A 88 -4.84 -1.17 13.96
C ARG A 88 -5.06 -2.21 12.86
N VAL A 89 -5.81 -3.26 13.15
CA VAL A 89 -6.14 -4.30 12.15
C VAL A 89 -7.10 -3.76 11.10
N ILE A 90 -8.09 -2.96 11.50
CA ILE A 90 -9.02 -2.31 10.56
C ILE A 90 -8.30 -1.30 9.67
N ASP A 91 -7.40 -0.50 10.24
CA ASP A 91 -6.61 0.51 9.52
C ASP A 91 -5.66 -0.15 8.49
N ALA A 92 -4.98 -1.24 8.89
CA ALA A 92 -4.13 -2.01 7.98
C ALA A 92 -4.92 -2.64 6.82
N HIS A 93 -6.09 -3.23 7.10
CA HIS A 93 -6.93 -3.83 6.06
C HIS A 93 -7.46 -2.78 5.07
N GLN A 94 -7.83 -1.58 5.54
CA GLN A 94 -8.28 -0.51 4.65
C GLN A 94 -7.17 -0.07 3.68
N TYR A 95 -5.95 0.07 4.20
CA TYR A 95 -4.78 0.41 3.37
C TYR A 95 -4.46 -0.66 2.31
N GLU A 96 -4.57 -1.94 2.68
CA GLU A 96 -4.38 -3.06 1.74
C GLU A 96 -5.41 -3.05 0.61
N VAL A 97 -6.68 -2.76 0.92
CA VAL A 97 -7.75 -2.67 -0.08
C VAL A 97 -7.49 -1.50 -1.03
N GLU A 98 -7.19 -0.32 -0.50
CA GLU A 98 -6.94 0.88 -1.31
C GLU A 98 -5.74 0.71 -2.27
N GLU A 99 -4.63 0.12 -1.79
CA GLU A 99 -3.48 -0.14 -2.66
C GLU A 99 -3.76 -1.24 -3.68
N SER A 100 -4.57 -2.26 -3.33
CA SER A 100 -4.96 -3.30 -4.28
C SER A 100 -5.80 -2.74 -5.44
N GLU A 101 -6.73 -1.82 -5.15
CA GLU A 101 -7.53 -1.14 -6.17
C GLU A 101 -6.65 -0.26 -7.06
N ARG A 102 -5.66 0.44 -6.47
CA ARG A 102 -4.71 1.27 -7.22
C ARG A 102 -3.84 0.45 -8.17
N VAL A 103 -3.32 -0.68 -7.69
CA VAL A 103 -2.52 -1.60 -8.50
C VAL A 103 -3.37 -2.20 -9.63
N GLN A 104 -4.61 -2.59 -9.34
CA GLN A 104 -5.51 -3.13 -10.35
C GLN A 104 -5.80 -2.12 -11.45
N ALA A 105 -6.08 -0.86 -11.10
CA ALA A 105 -6.28 0.23 -12.06
C ALA A 105 -5.03 0.45 -12.95
N LEU A 106 -3.83 0.38 -12.37
CA LEU A 106 -2.57 0.52 -13.10
C LEU A 106 -2.36 -0.66 -14.07
N VAL A 107 -2.65 -1.89 -13.64
CA VAL A 107 -2.55 -3.09 -14.47
C VAL A 107 -3.52 -3.00 -15.64
N GLU A 108 -4.76 -2.57 -15.43
CA GLU A 108 -5.73 -2.39 -16.50
C GLU A 108 -5.30 -1.34 -17.53
N ASP A 109 -4.72 -0.22 -17.08
CA ASP A 109 -4.21 0.83 -17.97
C ASP A 109 -3.00 0.34 -18.79
N LEU A 110 -2.06 -0.37 -18.16
CA LEU A 110 -0.92 -0.99 -18.85
C LEU A 110 -1.39 -2.04 -19.84
N ASN A 111 -2.34 -2.89 -19.45
CA ASN A 111 -2.89 -3.93 -20.31
C ASN A 111 -3.55 -3.31 -21.56
N LYS A 112 -4.38 -2.28 -21.38
CA LYS A 112 -4.99 -1.54 -22.51
C LYS A 112 -3.94 -0.92 -23.43
N LYS A 113 -2.89 -0.30 -22.89
CA LYS A 113 -1.84 0.35 -23.68
C LYS A 113 -0.96 -0.65 -24.43
N HIS A 114 -0.46 -1.67 -23.74
CA HIS A 114 0.44 -2.65 -24.31
C HIS A 114 -0.26 -3.62 -25.25
N TYR A 115 -1.45 -4.11 -24.92
CA TYR A 115 -2.16 -5.04 -25.80
C TYR A 115 -2.77 -4.32 -26.99
N ARG A 116 -3.27 -3.08 -26.86
CA ARG A 116 -3.71 -2.35 -28.06
C ARG A 116 -2.54 -2.06 -29.00
N PHE A 117 -1.33 -1.78 -28.49
CA PHE A 117 -0.17 -1.59 -29.35
C PHE A 117 0.34 -2.90 -29.97
N PHE A 118 0.33 -4.02 -29.23
CA PHE A 118 0.77 -5.32 -29.74
C PHE A 118 -0.25 -6.00 -30.67
N TYR A 119 -1.56 -5.92 -30.37
CA TYR A 119 -2.62 -6.52 -31.19
C TYR A 119 -3.11 -5.60 -32.31
N SER A 120 -2.81 -4.30 -32.25
CA SER A 120 -2.97 -3.35 -33.36
C SER A 120 -1.61 -2.93 -33.90
N ALA A 121 -0.65 -3.86 -33.97
CA ALA A 121 0.39 -3.73 -34.98
C ALA A 121 -0.34 -3.42 -36.29
N PRO A 122 -0.04 -2.29 -36.97
CA PRO A 122 -0.66 -2.01 -38.24
C PRO A 122 -0.26 -3.18 -39.14
N VAL A 123 -1.17 -4.13 -39.31
CA VAL A 123 -1.07 -5.12 -40.36
C VAL A 123 -1.23 -4.25 -41.59
N ASN A 124 -0.09 -3.78 -42.10
CA ASN A 124 -0.07 -2.92 -43.27
C ASN A 124 -0.90 -3.66 -44.30
N ASP A 125 -1.95 -2.99 -44.77
CA ASP A 125 -2.87 -3.60 -45.71
C ASP A 125 -2.04 -4.11 -46.89
N VAL A 126 -2.16 -5.40 -47.18
CA VAL A 126 -1.33 -6.05 -48.18
C VAL A 126 -1.65 -5.38 -49.50
N GLN A 127 -0.67 -4.66 -50.06
CA GLN A 127 -0.86 -3.92 -51.30
C GLN A 127 -1.41 -4.87 -52.37
N CYS A 128 -2.42 -4.43 -53.11
CA CYS A 128 -3.08 -5.21 -54.17
C CYS A 128 -3.90 -6.42 -53.69
N SER A 129 -4.35 -6.45 -52.42
CA SER A 129 -5.18 -7.52 -51.86
C SER A 129 -6.49 -7.70 -52.63
N THR A 130 -7.15 -6.61 -53.00
CA THR A 130 -8.43 -6.61 -53.72
C THR A 130 -8.31 -7.22 -55.12
N GLU A 131 -7.26 -6.87 -55.85
CA GLU A 131 -6.98 -7.34 -57.21
C GLU A 131 -6.55 -8.81 -57.18
N ARG A 132 -5.77 -9.20 -56.15
CA ARG A 132 -5.40 -10.59 -55.91
C ARG A 132 -6.62 -11.46 -55.67
N ASP A 133 -7.53 -11.02 -54.81
CA ASP A 133 -8.74 -11.78 -54.49
C ASP A 133 -9.68 -11.89 -55.70
N ALA A 134 -9.82 -10.83 -56.49
CA ALA A 134 -10.56 -10.86 -57.74
C ALA A 134 -9.96 -11.86 -58.74
N CYS A 135 -8.64 -11.88 -58.89
CA CYS A 135 -7.93 -12.81 -59.78
C CYS A 135 -8.12 -14.27 -59.33
N LEU A 136 -7.94 -14.55 -58.03
CA LEU A 136 -8.17 -15.87 -57.45
C LEU A 136 -9.65 -16.30 -57.53
N LYS A 137 -10.58 -15.35 -57.45
CA LYS A 137 -12.01 -15.62 -57.63
C LYS A 137 -12.30 -16.02 -59.09
N CYS A 138 -11.76 -15.28 -60.06
CA CYS A 138 -11.92 -15.60 -61.47
C CYS A 138 -11.36 -16.98 -61.82
N TYR A 139 -10.17 -17.34 -61.32
CA TYR A 139 -9.60 -18.67 -61.55
C TYR A 139 -10.41 -19.81 -60.91
N ARG A 140 -11.07 -19.54 -59.77
CA ARG A 140 -11.98 -20.50 -59.14
C ARG A 140 -13.25 -20.71 -59.95
N GLU A 141 -13.76 -19.66 -60.58
CA GLU A 141 -15.00 -19.70 -61.38
C GLU A 141 -14.76 -20.24 -62.80
N ASN A 142 -13.58 -20.00 -63.40
CA ASN A 142 -13.26 -20.35 -64.78
C ASN A 142 -12.09 -21.36 -64.88
N GLY A 143 -12.12 -22.44 -64.11
CA GLY A 143 -11.04 -23.44 -64.06
C GLY A 143 -10.73 -24.15 -65.39
N THR A 144 -11.67 -24.16 -66.34
CA THR A 144 -11.50 -24.74 -67.68
C THR A 144 -10.96 -23.75 -68.72
N ASP A 145 -11.22 -22.46 -68.57
CA ASP A 145 -10.72 -21.42 -69.47
C ASP A 145 -10.16 -20.23 -68.67
N VAL A 146 -8.87 -20.36 -68.38
CA VAL A 146 -8.07 -19.43 -67.58
C VAL A 146 -7.85 -18.10 -68.32
N LEU A 147 -8.02 -18.07 -69.66
CA LEU A 147 -7.76 -16.89 -70.48
C LEU A 147 -8.86 -15.82 -70.32
N VAL A 148 -10.06 -16.21 -69.89
CA VAL A 148 -11.15 -15.28 -69.55
C VAL A 148 -10.74 -14.35 -68.40
N CYS A 149 -9.86 -14.80 -67.53
CA CYS A 149 -9.37 -14.03 -66.38
C CYS A 149 -8.25 -13.05 -66.71
N LYS A 150 -7.89 -12.88 -68.00
CA LYS A 150 -6.79 -11.99 -68.42
C LYS A 150 -6.96 -10.57 -67.90
N GLU A 151 -8.15 -9.97 -68.02
CA GLU A 151 -8.35 -8.58 -67.62
C GLU A 151 -8.16 -8.38 -66.11
N VAL A 152 -8.58 -9.36 -65.31
CA VAL A 152 -8.44 -9.34 -63.85
C VAL A 152 -6.99 -9.60 -63.45
N ALA A 153 -6.28 -10.47 -64.17
CA ALA A 153 -4.86 -10.70 -63.99
C ALA A 153 -4.03 -9.46 -64.36
N ASP A 154 -4.33 -8.80 -65.48
CA ASP A 154 -3.66 -7.57 -65.93
C ASP A 154 -3.87 -6.41 -64.94
N ALA A 155 -5.03 -6.36 -64.27
CA ALA A 155 -5.28 -5.40 -63.20
C ALA A 155 -4.40 -5.68 -61.96
N PHE A 156 -4.25 -6.94 -61.57
CA PHE A 156 -3.33 -7.33 -60.49
C PHE A 156 -1.87 -7.01 -60.80
N PHE A 157 -1.41 -7.29 -62.03
CA PHE A 157 -0.05 -6.95 -62.45
C PHE A 157 0.22 -5.44 -62.44
N ARG A 158 -0.72 -4.62 -62.93
CA ARG A 158 -0.61 -3.15 -62.87
C ARG A 158 -0.51 -2.64 -61.42
N CYS A 159 -1.30 -3.20 -60.52
CA CYS A 159 -1.20 -2.84 -59.10
C CYS A 159 0.17 -3.23 -58.53
N ALA A 160 0.67 -4.44 -58.83
CA ALA A 160 1.95 -4.91 -58.34
C ALA A 160 3.14 -4.07 -58.87
N GLU A 161 3.11 -3.68 -60.14
CA GLU A 161 4.10 -2.78 -60.74
C GLU A 161 4.09 -1.40 -60.06
N ASN A 162 2.90 -0.82 -59.85
CA ASN A 162 2.79 0.46 -59.15
C ASN A 162 3.30 0.36 -57.72
N ALA A 163 2.90 -0.67 -56.97
CA ALA A 163 3.31 -0.87 -55.58
C ALA A 163 4.82 -1.09 -55.44
N THR A 164 5.44 -1.85 -56.35
CA THR A 164 6.90 -2.05 -56.35
C THR A 164 7.64 -0.79 -56.74
N SER A 165 7.14 0.00 -57.69
CA SER A 165 7.75 1.28 -58.09
C SER A 165 7.69 2.33 -56.96
N GLU A 166 6.63 2.33 -56.16
CA GLU A 166 6.48 3.21 -54.99
C GLU A 166 7.37 2.77 -53.83
N PHE A 167 7.58 1.46 -53.64
CA PHE A 167 8.45 0.94 -52.58
C PHE A 167 9.93 1.22 -52.85
N VAL A 168 10.38 1.18 -54.10
CA VAL A 168 11.79 1.42 -54.48
C VAL A 168 12.18 2.91 -54.44
N LYS A 169 11.21 3.83 -54.46
CA LYS A 169 11.44 5.29 -54.40
C LYS A 169 11.58 5.87 -53.00
N LYS A 170 11.29 5.09 -51.95
CA LYS A 170 11.48 5.48 -50.53
C LYS A 170 12.80 4.95 -50.00
#